data_AF-A0A916H0L4-F1
#
_entry.id   AF-A0A916H0L4-F1
#
_cell.length_a   1.000
_cell.length_b   1.000
_cell.length_c   1.000
_cell.angle_alpha   90.00
_cell.angle_beta   90.00
_cell.angle_gamma   90.00
#
_symmetry.space_group_name_H-M   'P 1'
#
loop_
_entity.id
_entity.type
_entity.pdbx_description
1 polymer ?
#
loop_
_entity_poly.entity_id
_entity_poly.type
_entity_poly.pdbx_seq_one_letter_code
_entity_poly.pdbx_strand_id
1 'polypeptide(L)'
;MLNALTKLFGKAAPAAPSINGTQWARVEAGLPFLDHLTLADRARLREMALEFIAQKEWHGAQGLELTPGIQLSIALQACLPVLELGLDSYRGWVGVVVYPGDFVVPRKLMSEDGVMHEFD
;
A
#
# COMPACT_ATOMS: atom_id res chain seq x y z
N MET A 1 2.64 -8.01 29.91
CA MET A 1 3.90 -8.69 29.54
C MET A 1 3.68 -9.81 28.50
N LEU A 2 2.78 -9.62 27.51
CA LEU A 2 2.44 -10.65 26.52
C LEU A 2 2.75 -10.27 25.05
N ASN A 3 3.36 -9.11 24.78
CA ASN A 3 3.67 -8.67 23.40
C ASN A 3 5.06 -9.11 22.89
N ALA A 4 5.86 -9.81 23.72
CA ALA A 4 7.22 -10.21 23.36
C ALA A 4 7.28 -11.54 22.59
N LEU A 5 6.26 -12.39 22.68
CA LEU A 5 6.27 -13.75 22.13
C LEU A 5 5.97 -13.83 20.62
N THR A 6 5.29 -12.84 20.04
CA THR A 6 5.00 -12.83 18.60
C THR A 6 6.22 -12.42 17.75
N LYS A 7 7.24 -11.80 18.35
CA LYS A 7 8.48 -11.42 17.64
C LYS A 7 9.41 -12.60 17.33
N LEU A 8 9.18 -13.77 17.94
CA LEU A 8 10.03 -14.96 17.78
C LEU A 8 9.57 -15.93 16.67
N PHE A 9 8.37 -15.73 16.12
CA PHE A 9 7.78 -16.60 15.07
C PHE A 9 7.43 -15.86 13.77
N GLY A 10 7.91 -14.62 13.60
CA GLY A 10 7.81 -13.94 12.32
C GLY A 10 8.63 -14.68 11.27
N LYS A 11 7.96 -15.23 10.24
CA LYS A 11 8.63 -15.60 8.97
C LYS A 11 9.61 -14.49 8.63
N ALA A 12 10.85 -14.85 8.27
CA ALA A 12 11.80 -13.90 7.71
C ALA A 12 11.08 -13.13 6.61
N ALA A 13 10.86 -11.83 6.83
CA ALA A 13 10.29 -10.97 5.82
C ALA A 13 11.19 -11.12 4.59
N PRO A 14 10.63 -11.34 3.38
CA PRO A 14 11.44 -11.35 2.17
C PRO A 14 12.27 -10.07 2.15
N ALA A 15 13.56 -10.18 1.79
CA ALA A 15 14.46 -9.05 1.78
C ALA A 15 13.79 -7.89 1.04
N ALA A 16 13.63 -6.75 1.73
CA ALA A 16 12.99 -5.59 1.15
C ALA A 16 13.71 -5.23 -0.16
N PRO A 17 12.97 -4.96 -1.25
CA PRO A 17 13.59 -4.68 -2.54
C PRO A 17 14.57 -3.51 -2.40
N SER A 18 15.77 -3.64 -2.96
CA SER A 18 16.76 -2.56 -2.96
C SER A 18 16.32 -1.48 -3.96
N ILE A 19 15.65 -0.45 -3.44
CA ILE A 19 15.18 0.69 -4.25
C ILE A 19 16.34 1.67 -4.40
N ASN A 20 16.90 1.75 -5.62
CA ASN A 20 17.97 2.68 -5.92
C ASN A 20 17.47 4.13 -6.08
N GLY A 21 18.39 5.10 -6.07
CA GLY A 21 18.05 6.52 -6.14
C GLY A 21 17.31 6.94 -7.41
N THR A 22 17.55 6.27 -8.55
CA THR A 22 16.85 6.60 -9.80
C THR A 22 15.41 6.11 -9.79
N GLN A 23 15.14 4.98 -9.15
CA GLN A 23 13.79 4.48 -8.94
C GLN A 23 12.99 5.38 -7.99
N TRP A 24 13.61 5.84 -6.90
CA TRP A 24 13.01 6.85 -6.01
C TRP A 24 12.60 8.11 -6.77
N ALA A 25 13.54 8.69 -7.52
CA ALA A 25 13.28 9.90 -8.29
C ALA A 25 12.16 9.71 -9.31
N ARG A 26 12.13 8.56 -10.02
CA ARG A 26 11.08 8.26 -10.99
C ARG A 26 9.70 8.15 -10.36
N VAL A 27 9.59 7.44 -9.23
CA VAL A 27 8.29 7.24 -8.57
C VAL A 27 7.79 8.56 -7.98
N GLU A 28 8.64 9.31 -7.28
CA GLU A 28 8.23 10.58 -6.69
C GLU A 28 7.86 11.65 -7.72
N ALA A 29 8.50 11.65 -8.89
CA ALA A 29 8.11 12.53 -9.99
C ALA A 29 6.67 12.31 -10.47
N GLY A 30 6.10 11.12 -10.25
CA GLY A 30 4.70 10.80 -10.54
C GLY A 30 3.72 11.18 -9.41
N LEU A 31 4.20 11.68 -8.27
CA LEU A 31 3.41 11.95 -7.06
C LEU A 31 3.56 13.42 -6.63
N PRO A 32 3.02 14.38 -7.40
CA PRO A 32 3.27 15.82 -7.19
C PRO A 32 2.80 16.33 -5.83
N PHE A 33 1.85 15.66 -5.18
CA PHE A 33 1.40 16.01 -3.83
C PHE A 33 2.51 15.84 -2.77
N LEU A 34 3.60 15.12 -3.07
CA LEU A 34 4.76 15.00 -2.18
C LEU A 34 5.61 16.27 -2.16
N ASP A 35 5.44 17.21 -3.10
CA ASP A 35 6.22 18.45 -3.18
C ASP A 35 5.87 19.45 -2.07
N HIS A 36 4.77 19.22 -1.36
CA HIS A 36 4.38 19.99 -0.19
C HIS A 36 5.04 19.53 1.11
N LEU A 37 5.78 18.41 1.10
CA LEU A 37 6.46 17.90 2.28
C LEU A 37 7.79 18.62 2.51
N THR A 38 8.15 18.81 3.78
CA THR A 38 9.52 19.18 4.13
C THR A 38 10.48 18.05 3.77
N LEU A 39 11.78 18.35 3.63
CA LEU A 39 12.79 17.32 3.37
C LEU A 39 12.83 16.25 4.48
N ALA A 40 12.59 16.65 5.74
CA ALA A 40 12.54 15.74 6.87
C ALA A 40 11.31 14.82 6.80
N ASP A 41 10.13 15.36 6.49
CA ASP A 41 8.90 14.57 6.36
C ASP A 41 8.97 13.64 5.16
N ARG A 42 9.57 14.10 4.04
CA ARG A 42 9.81 13.24 2.88
C ARG A 42 10.74 12.08 3.25
N ALA A 43 11.81 12.31 4.01
CA ALA A 43 12.70 11.23 4.47
C ALA A 43 11.95 10.22 5.38
N ARG A 44 11.19 10.71 6.37
CA ARG A 44 10.34 9.86 7.22
C ARG A 44 9.33 9.04 6.41
N LEU A 45 8.70 9.66 5.42
CA LEU A 45 7.76 8.98 4.54
C LEU A 45 8.43 7.86 3.75
N ARG A 46 9.64 8.08 3.23
CA ARG A 46 10.41 7.04 2.52
C ARG A 46 10.71 5.85 3.43
N GLU A 47 11.16 6.10 4.66
CA GLU A 47 11.44 5.05 5.64
C GLU A 47 10.16 4.27 5.98
N MET A 48 9.07 4.97 6.26
CA MET A 48 7.77 4.36 6.56
C MET A 48 7.22 3.55 5.38
N ALA A 49 7.42 4.02 4.14
CA ALA A 49 7.02 3.29 2.94
C ALA A 49 7.80 1.97 2.78
N LEU A 50 9.10 1.96 3.06
CA LEU A 50 9.90 0.72 3.05
C LEU A 50 9.43 -0.25 4.14
N GLU A 51 9.13 0.26 5.34
CA GLU A 51 8.58 -0.55 6.43
C GLU A 51 7.21 -1.14 6.04
N PHE A 52 6.33 -0.34 5.45
CA PHE A 52 5.03 -0.80 4.97
C PHE A 52 5.16 -1.90 3.91
N ILE A 53 6.08 -1.75 2.95
CA ILE A 53 6.36 -2.78 1.94
C ILE A 53 6.80 -4.09 2.59
N ALA A 54 7.66 -4.02 3.61
CA ALA A 54 8.17 -5.19 4.30
C ALA A 54 7.13 -5.88 5.20
N GLN A 55 6.16 -5.12 5.75
CA GLN A 55 5.14 -5.65 6.67
C GLN A 55 3.91 -6.23 5.95
N LYS A 56 3.61 -5.80 4.73
CA LYS A 56 2.39 -6.18 4.01
C LYS A 56 2.66 -7.29 2.99
N GLU A 57 1.66 -8.14 2.81
CA GLU A 57 1.63 -9.04 1.66
C GLU A 57 1.25 -8.28 0.39
N TRP A 58 1.77 -8.70 -0.76
CA TRP A 58 1.56 -8.04 -2.04
C TRP A 58 1.16 -9.06 -3.09
N HIS A 59 -0.03 -8.87 -3.69
CA HIS A 59 -0.59 -9.80 -4.66
C HIS A 59 -1.00 -9.03 -5.92
N GLY A 60 -0.42 -9.41 -7.06
CA GLY A 60 -0.88 -8.92 -8.35
C GLY A 60 -1.98 -9.82 -8.91
N ALA A 61 -3.12 -9.25 -9.27
CA ALA A 61 -4.24 -9.96 -9.85
C ALA A 61 -4.16 -9.96 -11.38
N GLN A 62 -4.87 -10.91 -12.03
CA GLN A 62 -4.96 -11.00 -13.49
C GLN A 62 -3.60 -11.05 -14.21
N GLY A 63 -2.62 -11.75 -13.62
CA GLY A 63 -1.28 -11.87 -14.18
C GLY A 63 -0.43 -10.60 -14.07
N LEU A 64 -0.87 -9.58 -13.33
CA LEU A 64 -0.05 -8.40 -13.07
C LEU A 64 1.17 -8.78 -12.23
N GLU A 65 2.36 -8.58 -12.78
CA GLU A 65 3.61 -8.69 -12.02
C GLU A 65 3.87 -7.39 -11.25
N LEU A 66 3.98 -7.50 -9.92
CA LEU A 66 4.27 -6.36 -9.07
C LEU A 66 5.75 -5.99 -9.15
N THR A 67 6.02 -4.86 -9.79
CA THR A 67 7.37 -4.28 -9.79
C THR A 67 7.62 -3.52 -8.48
N PRO A 68 8.90 -3.39 -8.06
CA PRO A 68 9.26 -2.54 -6.93
C PRO A 68 8.78 -1.08 -7.08
N GLY A 69 8.65 -0.58 -8.31
CA GLY A 69 8.11 0.76 -8.56
C GLY A 69 6.62 0.89 -8.27
N ILE A 70 5.83 -0.14 -8.61
CA ILE A 70 4.39 -0.19 -8.28
C ILE A 70 4.21 -0.22 -6.77
N GLN A 71 4.90 -1.13 -6.08
CA GLN A 71 4.82 -1.25 -4.63
C GLN A 71 5.23 0.05 -3.94
N LEU A 72 6.30 0.70 -4.42
CA LEU A 72 6.76 1.97 -3.86
C LEU A 72 5.75 3.09 -4.04
N SER A 73 5.16 3.22 -5.23
CA SER A 73 4.16 4.25 -5.52
C SER A 73 2.95 4.11 -4.60
N ILE A 74 2.47 2.87 -4.40
CA ILE A 74 1.35 2.56 -3.51
C ILE A 74 1.74 2.85 -2.05
N ALA A 75 2.93 2.41 -1.62
CA ALA A 75 3.40 2.58 -0.25
C ALA A 75 3.54 4.06 0.15
N LEU A 76 4.09 4.90 -0.73
CA LEU A 76 4.18 6.35 -0.48
C LEU A 76 2.80 6.99 -0.29
N GLN A 77 1.82 6.59 -1.10
CA GLN A 77 0.44 7.06 -0.99
C GLN A 77 -0.25 6.56 0.28
N ALA A 78 -0.05 5.28 0.63
CA ALA A 78 -0.63 4.70 1.84
C ALA A 78 -0.01 5.31 3.10
N CYS A 79 1.30 5.55 3.12
CA CYS A 79 1.96 6.09 4.32
C CYS A 79 1.70 7.58 4.55
N LEU A 80 1.38 8.36 3.51
CA LEU A 80 1.21 9.81 3.64
C LEU A 80 0.10 10.22 4.63
N PRO A 81 -1.13 9.68 4.58
CA PRO A 81 -2.19 10.02 5.54
C PRO A 81 -1.90 9.61 6.99
N VAL A 82 -1.00 8.64 7.18
CA VAL A 82 -0.65 8.09 8.50
C VAL A 82 0.76 8.48 8.94
N LEU A 83 1.41 9.44 8.28
CA LEU A 83 2.80 9.83 8.56
C LEU A 83 3.02 10.23 10.04
N GLU A 84 2.01 10.84 10.65
CA GLU A 84 2.01 11.25 12.06
C GLU A 84 1.26 10.27 12.99
N LEU A 85 0.58 9.26 12.44
CA LEU A 85 -0.18 8.26 13.19
C LEU A 85 0.60 6.93 13.34
N GLY A 86 1.48 6.63 12.39
CA GLY A 86 2.23 5.38 12.30
C GLY A 86 1.46 4.23 11.64
N LEU A 87 2.22 3.21 11.21
CA LEU A 87 1.71 2.02 10.53
C LEU A 87 0.80 1.13 11.38
N ASP A 88 0.79 1.34 12.69
CA ASP A 88 -0.13 0.70 13.63
C ASP A 88 -1.61 0.92 13.24
N SER A 89 -1.90 2.02 12.53
CA SER A 89 -3.20 2.32 11.92
C SER A 89 -3.65 1.27 10.90
N TYR A 90 -2.72 0.48 10.36
CA TYR A 90 -2.97 -0.55 9.34
C TYR A 90 -2.93 -1.99 9.88
N ARG A 91 -2.97 -2.20 11.21
CA ARG A 91 -2.96 -3.56 11.79
C ARG A 91 -4.19 -4.42 11.45
N GLY A 92 -5.30 -3.81 11.03
CA GLY A 92 -6.56 -4.51 10.73
C GLY A 92 -6.58 -5.36 9.45
N TRP A 93 -5.49 -5.35 8.66
CA TRP A 93 -5.41 -6.08 7.39
C TRP A 93 -3.95 -6.47 7.06
N VAL A 94 -3.79 -7.50 6.24
CA VAL A 94 -2.49 -8.18 6.04
C VAL A 94 -1.80 -7.87 4.72
N GLY A 95 -2.53 -7.58 3.64
CA GLY A 95 -1.93 -7.36 2.33
C GLY A 95 -2.73 -6.49 1.35
N VAL A 96 -2.07 -6.13 0.26
CA VAL A 96 -2.58 -5.32 -0.85
C VAL A 96 -2.75 -6.23 -2.07
N VAL A 97 -3.95 -6.22 -2.66
CA VAL A 97 -4.22 -6.87 -3.95
C VAL A 97 -4.33 -5.78 -5.02
N VAL A 98 -3.50 -5.86 -6.06
CA VAL A 98 -3.44 -4.84 -7.13
C VAL A 98 -3.99 -5.42 -8.41
N TYR A 99 -4.95 -4.73 -9.01
CA TYR A 99 -5.53 -5.07 -10.32
C TYR A 99 -4.98 -4.11 -11.39
N PRO A 100 -4.79 -4.58 -12.64
CA PRO A 100 -4.25 -3.76 -13.74
C PRO A 100 -5.25 -2.73 -14.31
N GLY A 101 -6.49 -2.68 -13.80
CA GLY A 101 -7.54 -1.79 -14.28
C GLY A 101 -8.68 -1.64 -13.27
N ASP A 102 -9.70 -0.89 -13.67
CA ASP A 102 -10.79 -0.52 -12.78
C ASP A 102 -11.60 -1.74 -12.31
N PHE A 103 -11.89 -1.75 -11.02
CA PHE A 103 -12.75 -2.76 -10.41
C PHE A 103 -14.21 -2.31 -10.55
N VAL A 104 -14.85 -2.71 -11.65
CA VAL A 104 -16.31 -2.57 -11.78
C VAL A 104 -16.95 -3.65 -10.93
N VAL A 105 -17.37 -3.29 -9.71
CA VAL A 105 -18.32 -4.14 -8.97
C VAL A 105 -19.68 -3.88 -9.56
N PRO A 106 -20.35 -4.87 -10.19
CA PRO A 106 -21.77 -4.73 -10.45
C PRO A 106 -22.47 -4.62 -9.09
N ARG A 107 -22.78 -3.38 -8.68
CA ARG A 107 -23.56 -3.11 -7.48
C ARG A 107 -25.00 -3.50 -7.77
N LYS A 108 -25.32 -4.76 -7.49
CA LYS A 108 -26.69 -5.24 -7.43
C LYS A 108 -27.37 -4.64 -6.21
N LEU A 109 -27.94 -3.45 -6.35
CA LEU A 109 -28.92 -2.93 -5.40
C LEU A 109 -30.28 -3.56 -5.74
N MET A 110 -30.74 -4.47 -4.88
CA MET A 110 -32.15 -4.84 -4.85
C MET A 110 -32.89 -3.79 -4.03
N SER A 111 -33.88 -3.16 -4.66
CA SER A 111 -34.85 -2.32 -3.96
C SER A 111 -35.81 -3.18 -3.13
N GLU A 112 -36.54 -2.57 -2.21
CA GLU A 112 -37.46 -3.23 -1.25
C GLU A 112 -38.65 -3.94 -1.95
N ASP A 113 -38.89 -3.60 -3.21
CA ASP A 113 -39.88 -4.20 -4.13
C ASP A 113 -39.30 -5.33 -5.02
N GLY A 114 -38.05 -5.72 -4.81
CA GLY A 114 -37.39 -6.82 -5.52
C GLY A 114 -36.86 -6.46 -6.91
N VAL A 115 -36.86 -5.18 -7.28
CA VAL A 115 -36.29 -4.70 -8.55
C VAL A 115 -34.77 -4.65 -8.46
N MET A 116 -34.09 -5.27 -9.44
CA MET A 116 -32.64 -5.23 -9.57
C MET A 116 -32.23 -4.02 -10.42
N HIS A 117 -31.41 -3.15 -9.85
CA HIS A 117 -30.74 -2.09 -10.62
C HIS A 117 -29.30 -2.52 -10.94
N GLU A 118 -28.97 -2.55 -12.22
CA GLU A 118 -27.62 -2.75 -12.74
C GLU A 118 -27.14 -1.40 -13.32
N PHE A 119 -25.97 -0.95 -12.90
CA PHE A 119 -25.33 0.26 -13.43
C PHE A 119 -23.96 -0.17 -14.00
N ASP A 120 -23.76 0.10 -15.29
CA ASP A 120 -22.50 -0.09 -16.03
C ASP A 120 -21.46 0.98 -15.68
#